data_AF-A0A8H4UWV9-F1
#
_entry.id   AF-A0A8H4UWV9-F1
#
_cell.length_a   1.000
_cell.length_b   1.000
_cell.length_c   1.000
_cell.angle_alpha   90.00
_cell.angle_beta   90.00
_cell.angle_gamma   90.00
#
_symmetry.space_group_name_H-M   'P 1'
#
loop_
_entity.id
_entity.type
_entity.pdbx_description
1 polymer ?
#
loop_
_entity_poly.entity_id
_entity_poly.type
_entity_poly.pdbx_seq_one_letter_code
_entity_poly.pdbx_strand_id
1 'polypeptide(L)'
;MVELQPIFKRAYWALVAGSFAYASWLYAMTYPSVQRAALYMNLANPALWQDLNDVENYGFLKTQVQPFYLRTADNETIYGWHILPLHLCREHEELLNDNWSYGPAEDYTSTKAYKLLNEDPNARAVVSFHGNAAHLGSVIRPEMYRMALGVSTPENPLHVFALDYRGYGMSTGTPTEEGVITDGVTLLNFLTSNPLNISPSRIVITG
;
A
#
# COMPACT_ATOMS: atom_id res chain seq x y z
N MET A 1 -42.99 -45.53 16.12
CA MET A 1 -41.86 -44.67 15.75
C MET A 1 -41.79 -43.54 16.75
N VAL A 2 -40.65 -43.35 17.44
CA VAL A 2 -40.50 -42.27 18.43
C VAL A 2 -40.38 -40.94 17.69
N GLU A 3 -41.20 -39.97 18.04
CA GLU A 3 -41.16 -38.65 17.40
C GLU A 3 -39.94 -37.87 17.89
N LEU A 4 -39.09 -37.42 16.95
CA LEU A 4 -37.94 -36.57 17.25
C LEU A 4 -38.40 -35.27 17.88
N GLN A 5 -37.85 -34.94 19.06
CA GLN A 5 -38.15 -33.67 19.72
C GLN A 5 -37.83 -32.48 18.77
N PRO A 6 -38.60 -31.38 18.84
CA PRO A 6 -38.44 -30.23 17.94
C PRO A 6 -37.02 -29.67 17.90
N ILE A 7 -36.27 -29.75 19.00
CA ILE A 7 -34.88 -29.29 19.08
C ILE A 7 -33.95 -30.10 18.16
N PHE A 8 -34.13 -31.42 18.07
CA PHE A 8 -33.32 -32.26 17.19
C PHE A 8 -33.63 -32.03 15.72
N LYS A 9 -34.91 -31.74 15.38
CA LYS A 9 -35.29 -31.36 14.01
C LYS A 9 -34.63 -30.04 13.60
N ARG A 10 -34.61 -29.03 14.48
CA ARG A 10 -33.93 -27.75 14.23
C ARG A 10 -32.41 -27.91 14.11
N ALA A 11 -31.80 -28.68 15.02
CA ALA A 11 -30.36 -28.95 14.99
C ALA A 11 -29.96 -29.69 13.70
N TYR A 12 -30.76 -30.68 13.28
CA TYR A 12 -30.56 -31.39 12.01
C TYR A 12 -30.56 -30.42 10.82
N TRP A 13 -31.57 -29.56 10.70
CA TRP A 13 -31.64 -28.61 9.58
C TRP A 13 -30.53 -27.57 9.63
N ALA A 14 -30.11 -27.13 10.82
CA ALA A 14 -28.95 -26.26 10.97
C ALA A 14 -27.65 -26.94 10.48
N LEU A 15 -27.45 -28.22 10.82
CA LEU A 15 -26.30 -29.00 10.34
C LEU A 15 -26.35 -29.21 8.83
N VAL A 16 -27.52 -29.51 8.26
CA VAL A 16 -27.70 -29.65 6.80
C VAL A 16 -27.39 -28.34 6.09
N ALA A 17 -27.95 -27.22 6.55
CA ALA A 17 -27.69 -25.90 5.98
C ALA A 17 -26.21 -25.51 6.10
N GLY A 18 -25.60 -25.74 7.26
CA GLY A 18 -24.17 -25.49 7.47
C GLY A 18 -23.27 -26.35 6.57
N SER A 19 -23.59 -27.64 6.43
CA SER A 19 -22.85 -28.56 5.56
C SER A 19 -22.97 -28.15 4.09
N PHE A 20 -24.17 -27.78 3.65
CA PHE A 20 -24.40 -27.29 2.29
C PHE A 20 -23.68 -25.97 2.02
N ALA A 21 -23.73 -25.02 2.95
CA ALA A 21 -23.01 -23.75 2.84
C ALA A 21 -21.49 -23.98 2.77
N TYR A 22 -20.95 -24.87 3.61
CA TYR A 22 -19.52 -25.21 3.61
C TYR A 22 -19.09 -25.90 2.30
N ALA A 23 -19.84 -26.90 1.84
CA ALA A 23 -19.56 -27.57 0.57
C ALA A 23 -19.66 -26.61 -0.63
N SER A 24 -20.66 -25.72 -0.63
CA SER A 24 -20.82 -24.68 -1.65
C SER A 24 -19.66 -23.69 -1.64
N TRP A 25 -19.17 -23.30 -0.46
CA TRP A 25 -17.99 -22.46 -0.33
C TRP A 25 -16.73 -23.15 -0.86
N LEU A 26 -16.49 -24.41 -0.50
CA LEU A 26 -15.36 -25.18 -1.02
C LEU A 26 -15.41 -25.31 -2.55
N TYR A 27 -16.60 -25.57 -3.11
CA TYR A 27 -16.80 -25.59 -4.56
C TYR A 27 -16.55 -24.21 -5.19
N ALA A 28 -17.02 -23.12 -4.58
CA ALA A 28 -16.73 -21.78 -5.05
C ALA A 28 -15.21 -21.48 -5.03
N MET A 29 -14.48 -21.96 -4.03
CA MET A 29 -13.03 -21.82 -3.91
C MET A 29 -12.23 -22.62 -4.96
N THR A 30 -12.86 -23.53 -5.73
CA THR A 30 -12.19 -24.15 -6.88
C THR A 30 -12.09 -23.21 -8.09
N TYR A 31 -12.85 -22.11 -8.09
CA TYR A 31 -12.76 -21.10 -9.14
C TYR A 31 -11.63 -20.11 -8.82
N PRO A 32 -10.61 -19.97 -9.71
CA PRO A 32 -9.44 -19.14 -9.42
C PRO A 32 -9.76 -17.67 -9.11
N SER A 33 -10.81 -17.10 -9.70
CA SER A 33 -11.24 -15.73 -9.43
C SER A 33 -11.76 -15.54 -8.00
N VAL A 34 -12.57 -16.49 -7.51
CA VAL A 34 -13.10 -16.48 -6.14
C VAL A 34 -11.97 -16.72 -5.15
N GLN A 35 -11.11 -17.72 -5.41
CA GLN A 35 -9.96 -18.01 -4.57
C GLN A 35 -9.02 -16.81 -4.45
N ARG A 36 -8.74 -16.13 -5.57
CA ARG A 36 -7.91 -14.92 -5.60
C ARG A 36 -8.54 -13.79 -4.81
N ALA A 37 -9.82 -13.49 -5.03
CA ALA A 37 -10.53 -12.47 -4.28
C ALA A 37 -10.51 -12.75 -2.77
N ALA A 38 -10.65 -14.02 -2.37
CA ALA A 38 -10.58 -14.44 -0.97
C ALA A 38 -9.16 -14.35 -0.39
N LEU A 39 -8.13 -14.75 -1.14
CA LEU A 39 -6.73 -14.72 -0.70
C LEU A 39 -6.22 -13.30 -0.52
N TYR A 40 -6.41 -12.46 -1.54
CA TYR A 40 -5.89 -11.09 -1.56
C TYR A 40 -6.80 -10.12 -0.80
N MET A 41 -8.10 -10.44 -0.69
CA MET A 41 -9.13 -9.55 -0.15
C MET A 41 -9.13 -8.16 -0.80
N ASN A 42 -8.69 -8.07 -2.05
CA ASN A 42 -8.49 -6.79 -2.75
C ASN A 42 -9.81 -6.09 -3.10
N LEU A 43 -10.93 -6.83 -3.09
CA LEU A 43 -12.27 -6.25 -3.26
C LEU A 43 -12.74 -5.45 -2.04
N ALA A 44 -12.15 -5.69 -0.87
CA ALA A 44 -12.37 -4.87 0.31
C ALA A 44 -11.47 -3.63 0.25
N ASN A 45 -11.78 -2.72 -0.67
CA ASN A 45 -10.99 -1.54 -0.97
C ASN A 45 -11.72 -0.24 -0.56
N PRO A 46 -11.39 0.36 0.60
CA PRO A 46 -11.99 1.60 1.05
C PRO A 46 -11.67 2.83 0.19
N ALA A 47 -10.72 2.77 -0.74
CA ALA A 47 -10.40 3.89 -1.63
C ALA A 47 -11.58 4.30 -2.54
N LEU A 48 -12.64 3.48 -2.60
CA LEU A 48 -13.91 3.83 -3.24
C LEU A 48 -14.65 4.99 -2.54
N TRP A 49 -14.35 5.25 -1.26
CA TRP A 49 -14.96 6.33 -0.48
C TRP A 49 -13.95 7.08 0.43
N GLN A 50 -12.69 6.65 0.47
CA GLN A 50 -11.59 7.33 1.15
C GLN A 50 -10.65 7.90 0.10
N ASP A 51 -10.38 9.20 0.17
CA ASP A 51 -9.39 9.82 -0.72
C ASP A 51 -7.99 9.59 -0.14
N LEU A 52 -7.12 8.91 -0.89
CA LEU A 52 -5.72 8.69 -0.49
C LEU A 52 -4.83 9.91 -0.72
N ASN A 53 -5.29 10.90 -1.47
CA ASN A 53 -4.54 12.13 -1.71
C ASN A 53 -4.73 13.15 -0.58
N ASP A 54 -5.80 13.01 0.22
CA ASP A 54 -6.01 13.77 1.45
C ASP A 54 -5.23 13.12 2.60
N VAL A 55 -3.91 13.30 2.55
CA VAL A 55 -2.94 12.66 3.46
C VAL A 55 -3.10 13.10 4.92
N GLU A 56 -3.76 14.24 5.17
CA GLU A 56 -4.01 14.77 6.51
C GLU A 56 -4.98 13.88 7.29
N ASN A 57 -5.95 13.26 6.61
CA ASN A 57 -6.85 12.27 7.21
C ASN A 57 -6.13 11.02 7.72
N TYR A 58 -4.89 10.77 7.27
CA TYR A 58 -4.06 9.65 7.70
C TYR A 58 -2.96 10.07 8.68
N GLY A 59 -2.97 11.34 9.11
CA GLY A 59 -2.07 11.86 10.13
C GLY A 59 -0.68 12.22 9.59
N PHE A 60 -0.61 12.73 8.37
CA PHE A 60 0.59 13.36 7.79
C PHE A 60 0.31 14.82 7.45
N LEU A 61 1.36 15.64 7.36
CA LEU A 61 1.20 16.99 6.81
C LEU A 61 1.00 16.92 5.30
N LYS A 62 0.22 17.84 4.72
CA LYS A 62 0.02 17.92 3.26
C LYS A 62 1.31 17.96 2.43
N THR A 63 2.39 18.54 2.96
CA THR A 63 3.71 18.65 2.30
C THR A 63 4.66 17.51 2.69
N GLN A 64 4.28 16.67 3.64
CA GLN A 64 5.09 15.54 4.11
C GLN A 64 4.98 14.35 3.19
N VAL A 65 3.85 14.17 2.51
CA VAL A 65 3.63 13.06 1.59
C VAL A 65 3.56 13.60 0.18
N GLN A 66 4.38 13.03 -0.70
CA GLN A 66 4.28 13.17 -2.15
C GLN A 66 3.70 11.88 -2.73
N PRO A 67 2.42 11.85 -3.10
CA PRO A 67 1.87 10.75 -3.87
C PRO A 67 2.55 10.66 -5.24
N PHE A 68 2.64 9.46 -5.78
CA PHE A 68 3.19 9.20 -7.11
C PHE A 68 2.55 7.99 -7.77
N TYR A 69 2.73 7.89 -9.08
CA TYR A 69 2.44 6.68 -9.83
C TYR A 69 3.73 6.08 -10.38
N LEU A 70 3.78 4.75 -10.42
CA LEU A 70 4.78 3.99 -11.17
C LEU A 70 4.08 3.10 -12.19
N ARG A 71 4.70 2.95 -13.36
CA ARG A 71 4.24 2.03 -14.39
C ARG A 71 5.09 0.77 -14.36
N THR A 72 4.46 -0.39 -14.23
CA THR A 72 5.15 -1.68 -14.21
C THR A 72 5.55 -2.11 -15.62
N ALA A 73 6.47 -3.07 -15.69
CA ALA A 73 6.91 -3.67 -16.96
C ALA A 73 5.76 -4.32 -17.75
N ASP A 74 4.72 -4.78 -17.06
CA ASP A 74 3.52 -5.38 -17.64
C ASP A 74 2.32 -4.41 -17.71
N ASN A 75 2.60 -3.10 -17.65
CA ASN A 75 1.67 -2.03 -17.98
C ASN A 75 0.53 -1.78 -16.97
N GLU A 76 0.73 -2.11 -15.70
CA GLU A 76 -0.11 -1.67 -14.60
C GLU A 76 0.40 -0.35 -14.01
N THR A 77 -0.51 0.46 -13.48
CA THR A 77 -0.22 1.72 -12.79
C THR A 77 -0.37 1.52 -11.29
N ILE A 78 0.72 1.74 -10.57
CA ILE A 78 0.84 1.51 -9.14
C ILE A 78 0.90 2.84 -8.41
N TYR A 79 -0.05 3.07 -7.51
CA TYR A 79 -0.10 4.24 -6.64
C TYR A 79 0.81 4.05 -5.43
N GLY A 80 1.49 5.11 -5.01
CA GLY A 80 2.32 5.09 -3.82
C GLY A 80 2.50 6.45 -3.18
N TRP A 81 3.06 6.43 -1.97
CA TRP A 81 3.42 7.59 -1.17
C TRP A 81 4.93 7.61 -0.94
N HIS A 82 5.55 8.75 -1.25
CA HIS A 82 6.87 9.10 -0.75
C HIS A 82 6.70 10.04 0.44
N ILE A 83 7.08 9.58 1.63
CA ILE A 83 6.87 10.28 2.89
C ILE A 83 8.21 10.80 3.39
N LEU A 84 8.29 12.12 3.58
CA LEU A 84 9.46 12.81 4.08
C LEU A 84 9.51 12.77 5.63
N PRO A 85 10.71 12.79 6.21
CA PRO A 85 10.87 13.01 7.63
C PRO A 85 10.53 14.46 8.01
N LEU A 86 9.93 14.65 9.19
CA LEU A 86 9.41 15.94 9.63
C LEU A 86 10.48 17.03 9.72
N HIS A 87 11.74 16.67 10.00
CA HIS A 87 12.83 17.65 10.07
C HIS A 87 13.12 18.28 8.70
N LEU A 88 13.13 17.49 7.62
CA LEU A 88 13.24 18.00 6.26
C LEU A 88 12.02 18.84 5.86
N CYS A 89 10.82 18.43 6.27
CA CYS A 89 9.61 19.23 6.03
C CYS A 89 9.69 20.62 6.65
N ARG A 90 10.26 20.71 7.87
CA ARG A 90 10.46 21.97 8.58
C ARG A 90 11.55 22.82 7.95
N GLU A 91 12.69 22.22 7.63
CA GLU A 91 13.83 22.93 7.03
C GLU A 91 13.50 23.51 5.65
N HIS A 92 12.71 22.76 4.87
CA HIS A 92 12.34 23.12 3.51
C HIS A 92 10.87 23.53 3.38
N GLU A 93 10.27 24.12 4.41
CA GLU A 93 8.84 24.45 4.45
C GLU A 93 8.41 25.37 3.29
N GLU A 94 9.13 26.47 3.05
CA GLU A 94 8.85 27.39 1.95
C GLU A 94 8.96 26.70 0.60
N LEU A 95 10.03 25.91 0.43
CA LEU A 95 10.25 25.13 -0.79
C LEU A 95 9.07 24.18 -1.01
N LEU A 96 8.71 23.34 -0.04
CA LEU A 96 7.66 22.32 -0.21
C LEU A 96 6.26 22.91 -0.38
N ASN A 97 5.97 24.10 0.18
CA ASN A 97 4.68 24.76 0.00
C ASN A 97 4.57 25.51 -1.33
N ASP A 98 5.69 25.99 -1.89
CA ASP A 98 5.68 26.68 -3.18
C ASP A 98 5.10 25.76 -4.27
N ASN A 99 4.07 26.21 -4.98
CA ASN A 99 3.39 25.44 -6.04
C ASN A 99 2.97 24.01 -5.63
N TRP A 100 2.60 23.81 -4.37
CA TRP A 100 2.11 22.50 -3.92
C TRP A 100 0.89 22.04 -4.74
N SER A 101 0.86 20.75 -5.08
CA SER A 101 -0.21 20.13 -5.87
C SER A 101 -0.93 19.05 -5.08
N TYR A 102 -2.25 18.97 -5.25
CA TYR A 102 -3.06 17.88 -4.71
C TYR A 102 -2.85 16.58 -5.51
N GLY A 103 -2.60 15.48 -4.80
CA GLY A 103 -2.43 14.16 -5.41
C GLY A 103 -1.09 13.95 -6.13
N PRO A 104 -0.98 12.90 -6.95
CA PRO A 104 0.26 12.52 -7.58
C PRO A 104 0.65 13.50 -8.68
N ALA A 105 1.94 13.86 -8.71
CA ALA A 105 2.50 14.65 -9.81
C ALA A 105 2.51 13.85 -11.12
N GLU A 106 2.35 14.54 -12.26
CA GLU A 106 2.48 13.91 -13.59
C GLU A 106 3.86 13.27 -13.78
N ASP A 107 4.90 13.97 -13.35
CA ASP A 107 6.27 13.46 -13.29
C ASP A 107 6.80 13.58 -11.86
N TYR A 108 6.87 12.44 -11.18
CA TYR A 108 7.40 12.38 -9.81
C TYR A 108 8.87 12.84 -9.72
N THR A 109 9.67 12.67 -10.77
CA THR A 109 11.10 13.09 -10.76
C THR A 109 11.28 14.60 -10.73
N SER A 110 10.24 15.35 -11.11
CA SER A 110 10.21 16.81 -11.02
C SER A 110 9.83 17.35 -9.63
N THR A 111 9.41 16.47 -8.72
CA THR A 111 8.90 16.88 -7.41
C THR A 111 10.01 17.32 -6.45
N LYS A 112 9.64 18.19 -5.52
CA LYS A 112 10.57 18.66 -4.47
C LYS A 112 10.94 17.55 -3.51
N ALA A 113 10.00 16.64 -3.22
CA ALA A 113 10.24 15.43 -2.46
C ALA A 113 11.32 14.55 -3.10
N TYR A 114 11.20 14.30 -4.41
CA TYR A 114 12.20 13.58 -5.19
C TYR A 114 13.57 14.27 -5.10
N LYS A 115 13.61 15.59 -5.32
CA LYS A 115 14.84 16.38 -5.28
C LYS A 115 15.57 16.24 -3.94
N LEU A 116 14.85 16.38 -2.83
CA LEU A 116 15.41 16.26 -1.47
C LEU A 116 16.00 14.85 -1.21
N LEU A 117 15.35 13.80 -1.71
CA LEU A 117 15.89 12.44 -1.63
C LEU A 117 17.13 12.25 -2.52
N ASN A 118 17.09 12.77 -3.74
CA ASN A 118 18.12 12.54 -4.75
C ASN A 118 19.41 13.34 -4.50
N GLU A 119 19.30 14.55 -3.94
CA GLU A 119 20.44 15.44 -3.70
C GLU A 119 21.21 15.11 -2.40
N ASP A 120 20.63 14.31 -1.50
CA ASP A 120 21.28 13.90 -0.26
C ASP A 120 21.96 12.51 -0.39
N PRO A 121 23.29 12.44 -0.41
CA PRO A 121 24.02 11.17 -0.50
C PRO A 121 23.89 10.29 0.76
N ASN A 122 23.45 10.84 1.89
CA ASN A 122 23.21 10.12 3.14
C ASN A 122 21.75 9.70 3.32
N ALA A 123 20.85 10.15 2.44
CA ALA A 123 19.44 9.77 2.53
C ALA A 123 19.28 8.26 2.43
N ARG A 124 18.32 7.74 3.20
CA ARG A 124 17.97 6.33 3.32
C ARG A 124 16.50 6.15 3.03
N ALA A 125 16.11 4.96 2.62
CA ALA A 125 14.72 4.63 2.34
C ALA A 125 14.27 3.39 3.12
N VAL A 126 13.07 3.47 3.70
CA VAL A 126 12.29 2.28 4.07
C VAL A 126 11.23 2.09 3.00
N VAL A 127 11.16 0.90 2.42
CA VAL A 127 10.10 0.49 1.52
C VAL A 127 9.13 -0.39 2.30
N SER A 128 7.91 0.09 2.48
CA SER A 128 6.84 -0.62 3.16
C SER A 128 5.85 -1.22 2.17
N PHE A 129 5.73 -2.53 2.23
CA PHE A 129 4.77 -3.32 1.46
C PHE A 129 3.62 -3.74 2.35
N HIS A 130 2.37 -3.48 1.96
CA HIS A 130 1.23 -3.82 2.82
C HIS A 130 0.73 -5.26 2.58
N GLY A 131 0.11 -5.87 3.59
CA GLY A 131 -0.53 -7.18 3.48
C GLY A 131 -1.91 -7.15 2.78
N ASN A 132 -2.74 -8.14 3.07
CA ASN A 132 -4.07 -8.27 2.49
C ASN A 132 -5.03 -7.10 2.84
N ALA A 133 -6.04 -6.94 1.98
CA ALA A 133 -7.10 -5.91 2.02
C ALA A 133 -6.67 -4.42 2.07
N ALA A 134 -7.66 -3.59 1.76
CA ALA A 134 -7.64 -2.14 1.90
C ALA A 134 -6.53 -1.45 1.09
N HIS A 135 -5.83 -0.47 1.67
CA HIS A 135 -4.80 0.31 0.98
C HIS A 135 -3.70 0.81 1.93
N LEU A 136 -2.65 1.41 1.40
CA LEU A 136 -1.45 1.87 2.11
C LEU A 136 -1.74 2.82 3.28
N GLY A 137 -2.87 3.53 3.24
CA GLY A 137 -3.34 4.43 4.31
C GLY A 137 -4.15 3.75 5.43
N SER A 138 -4.47 2.45 5.33
CA SER A 138 -5.41 1.80 6.24
C SER A 138 -4.79 1.26 7.53
N VAL A 139 -5.63 1.11 8.55
CA VAL A 139 -5.33 0.44 9.83
C VAL A 139 -4.12 1.09 10.52
N ILE A 140 -3.09 0.31 10.87
CA ILE A 140 -1.91 0.75 11.61
C ILE A 140 -0.78 1.22 10.68
N ARG A 141 -0.96 1.14 9.36
CA ARG A 141 0.10 1.37 8.38
C ARG A 141 0.65 2.81 8.45
N PRO A 142 -0.17 3.88 8.51
CA PRO A 142 0.34 5.23 8.75
C PRO A 142 1.19 5.39 10.01
N GLU A 143 0.83 4.68 11.09
CA GLU A 143 1.61 4.71 12.33
C GLU A 143 2.97 4.04 12.16
N MET A 144 3.03 2.91 11.45
CA MET A 144 4.31 2.25 11.12
C MET A 144 5.23 3.17 10.31
N TYR A 145 4.68 3.93 9.36
CA TYR A 145 5.46 4.91 8.59
C TYR A 145 6.01 6.01 9.51
N ARG A 146 5.19 6.55 10.42
CA ARG A 146 5.64 7.55 11.41
C ARG A 146 6.71 7.00 12.34
N MET A 147 6.57 5.76 12.80
CA MET A 147 7.59 5.10 13.62
C MET A 147 8.92 4.96 12.88
N ALA A 148 8.90 4.57 11.61
CA ALA A 148 10.10 4.55 10.78
C ALA A 148 10.71 5.95 10.65
N LEU A 149 9.91 6.96 10.30
CA LEU A 149 10.37 8.35 10.19
C LEU A 149 10.93 8.90 11.52
N GLY A 150 10.48 8.38 12.66
CA GLY A 150 10.94 8.78 13.99
C GLY A 150 12.41 8.49 14.28
N VAL A 151 13.05 7.58 13.53
CA VAL A 151 14.51 7.34 13.65
C VAL A 151 15.34 8.16 12.68
N SER A 152 14.70 9.02 11.86
CA SER A 152 15.38 9.91 10.92
C SER A 152 16.15 11.02 11.64
N THR A 153 17.36 11.31 11.21
CA THR A 153 18.16 12.46 11.70
C THR A 153 18.56 13.36 10.53
N PRO A 154 18.95 14.64 10.77
CA PRO A 154 19.48 15.50 9.72
C PRO A 154 20.72 14.93 9.00
N GLU A 155 21.56 14.17 9.70
CA GLU A 155 22.76 13.55 9.13
C GLU A 155 22.46 12.27 8.34
N ASN A 156 21.33 11.61 8.63
CA ASN A 156 20.87 10.41 7.94
C ASN A 156 19.36 10.49 7.70
N PRO A 157 18.89 11.32 6.75
CA PRO A 157 17.47 11.48 6.53
C PRO A 157 16.85 10.19 6.02
N LEU A 158 15.89 9.65 6.78
CA LEU A 158 15.12 8.48 6.39
C LEU A 158 13.81 8.90 5.75
N HIS A 159 13.59 8.47 4.52
CA HIS A 159 12.33 8.56 3.79
C HIS A 159 11.58 7.23 3.87
N VAL A 160 10.26 7.28 3.76
CA VAL A 160 9.43 6.07 3.64
C VAL A 160 8.76 6.07 2.27
N PHE A 161 8.80 4.91 1.61
CA PHE A 161 8.03 4.62 0.41
C PHE A 161 7.00 3.56 0.74
N ALA A 162 5.73 3.82 0.46
CA ALA A 162 4.67 2.83 0.51
C ALA A 162 3.98 2.77 -0.85
N LEU A 163 3.52 1.59 -1.27
CA LEU A 163 2.73 1.43 -2.48
C LEU A 163 1.47 0.61 -2.21
N ASP A 164 0.45 0.83 -3.02
CA ASP A 164 -0.68 -0.07 -3.15
C ASP A 164 -0.36 -1.09 -4.23
N TYR A 165 -0.39 -2.38 -3.90
CA TYR A 165 -0.25 -3.43 -4.92
C TYR A 165 -1.33 -3.32 -5.99
N ARG A 166 -1.11 -3.89 -7.18
CA ARG A 166 -2.12 -3.93 -8.24
C ARG A 166 -3.46 -4.49 -7.73
N GLY A 167 -4.54 -3.78 -8.05
CA GLY A 167 -5.89 -4.09 -7.60
C GLY A 167 -6.21 -3.73 -6.14
N TYR A 168 -5.31 -3.00 -5.46
CA TYR A 168 -5.54 -2.37 -4.15
C TYR A 168 -5.57 -0.85 -4.26
N GLY A 169 -6.20 -0.19 -3.29
CA GLY A 169 -6.27 1.26 -3.20
C GLY A 169 -6.59 1.93 -4.54
N MET A 170 -5.69 2.77 -5.02
CA MET A 170 -5.80 3.46 -6.31
C MET A 170 -5.04 2.79 -7.46
N SER A 171 -4.38 1.67 -7.23
CA SER A 171 -3.63 0.93 -8.26
C SER A 171 -4.55 0.16 -9.21
N THR A 172 -4.15 0.06 -10.47
CA THR A 172 -4.90 -0.70 -11.49
C THR A 172 -4.65 -2.20 -11.38
N GLY A 173 -5.32 -2.99 -12.21
CA GLY A 173 -5.01 -4.40 -12.39
C GLY A 173 -5.72 -5.35 -11.42
N THR A 174 -5.26 -6.60 -11.40
CA THR A 174 -5.79 -7.66 -10.55
C THR A 174 -4.65 -8.44 -9.91
N PRO A 175 -4.66 -8.69 -8.59
CA PRO A 175 -3.51 -9.26 -7.90
C PRO A 175 -3.29 -10.73 -8.28
N THR A 176 -2.04 -11.05 -8.58
CA THR A 176 -1.50 -12.42 -8.72
C THR A 176 -0.15 -12.44 -8.01
N GLU A 177 0.38 -13.62 -7.71
CA GLU A 177 1.68 -13.73 -7.02
C GLU A 177 2.79 -13.05 -7.84
N GLU A 178 2.89 -13.40 -9.12
CA GLU A 178 3.82 -12.76 -10.06
C GLU A 178 3.57 -11.26 -10.19
N GLY A 179 2.32 -10.83 -10.18
CA GLY A 179 1.95 -9.43 -10.29
C GLY A 179 2.40 -8.60 -9.10
N VAL A 180 2.11 -9.04 -7.88
CA VAL A 180 2.53 -8.29 -6.68
C VAL A 180 4.05 -8.28 -6.51
N ILE A 181 4.74 -9.35 -6.95
CA ILE A 181 6.22 -9.35 -7.04
C ILE A 181 6.69 -8.30 -8.04
N THR A 182 6.07 -8.22 -9.22
CA THR A 182 6.40 -7.24 -10.26
C THR A 182 6.22 -5.80 -9.77
N ASP A 183 5.17 -5.53 -9.00
CA ASP A 183 4.92 -4.20 -8.41
C ASP A 183 6.05 -3.81 -7.44
N GLY A 184 6.43 -4.72 -6.54
CA GLY A 184 7.51 -4.49 -5.58
C GLY A 184 8.87 -4.32 -6.25
N VAL A 185 9.19 -5.15 -7.24
CA VAL A 185 10.42 -5.05 -8.04
C VAL A 185 10.44 -3.75 -8.84
N THR A 186 9.29 -3.28 -9.33
CA THR A 186 9.19 -2.01 -10.06
C THR A 186 9.57 -0.83 -9.16
N LEU A 187 9.06 -0.77 -7.92
CA LEU A 187 9.45 0.28 -6.98
C LEU A 187 10.94 0.18 -6.60
N LEU A 188 11.44 -1.02 -6.29
CA LEU A 188 12.85 -1.20 -5.93
C LEU A 188 13.78 -0.80 -7.08
N ASN A 189 13.47 -1.21 -8.32
CA ASN A 189 14.23 -0.81 -9.49
C ASN A 189 14.19 0.70 -9.72
N PHE A 190 13.04 1.34 -9.49
CA PHE A 190 12.91 2.79 -9.56
C PHE A 190 13.84 3.51 -8.56
N LEU A 191 13.98 2.98 -7.34
CA LEU A 191 14.87 3.54 -6.32
C LEU A 191 16.37 3.26 -6.61
N THR A 192 16.70 2.06 -7.07
CA THR A 192 18.11 1.62 -7.21
C THR A 192 18.72 1.93 -8.57
N SER A 193 17.92 2.25 -9.58
CA SER A 193 18.38 2.53 -10.94
C SER A 193 18.38 4.03 -11.23
N ASN A 194 18.94 4.43 -12.37
CA ASN A 194 18.84 5.80 -12.88
C ASN A 194 17.35 6.18 -12.98
N PRO A 195 16.92 7.33 -12.43
CA PRO A 195 17.76 8.45 -11.96
C PRO A 195 18.21 8.47 -10.49
N LEU A 196 17.56 7.76 -9.58
CA LEU A 196 17.85 7.85 -8.14
C LEU A 196 19.15 7.17 -7.70
N ASN A 197 19.47 6.00 -8.28
CA ASN A 197 20.68 5.23 -7.98
C ASN A 197 20.96 5.04 -6.47
N ILE A 198 19.92 4.88 -5.65
CA ILE A 198 20.08 4.67 -4.20
C ILE A 198 20.75 3.31 -4.00
N SER A 199 21.86 3.30 -3.25
CA SER A 199 22.55 2.05 -2.93
C SER A 199 21.61 1.11 -2.18
N PRO A 200 21.52 -0.18 -2.56
CA PRO A 200 20.70 -1.15 -1.84
C PRO A 200 21.04 -1.24 -0.33
N SER A 201 22.29 -0.92 0.05
CA SER A 201 22.72 -0.86 1.46
C SER A 201 22.04 0.25 2.29
N ARG A 202 21.40 1.22 1.62
CA ARG A 202 20.64 2.33 2.23
C ARG A 202 19.12 2.11 2.18
N ILE A 203 18.68 0.94 1.70
CA ILE A 203 17.27 0.60 1.59
C ILE A 203 16.95 -0.55 2.54
N VAL A 204 15.90 -0.39 3.34
CA VAL A 204 15.31 -1.46 4.15
C VAL A 204 13.92 -1.76 3.64
N ILE A 205 13.58 -3.05 3.53
CA ILE A 205 12.24 -3.49 3.14
C ILE A 205 11.50 -3.99 4.39
N THR A 206 10.24 -3.60 4.52
CA THR A 206 9.33 -4.07 5.57
C THR A 206 7.99 -4.45 4.95
N GLY A 207 7.30 -5.43 5.53
CA GLY A 207 5.95 -5.82 5.13
C GLY A 207 5.29 -6.77 6.11
#